data_AF-A0A920RPG8-F1
#
_entry.id   AF-A0A920RPG8-F1
#
_cell.length_a   1.000
_cell.length_b   1.000
_cell.length_c   1.000
_cell.angle_alpha   90.00
_cell.angle_beta   90.00
_cell.angle_gamma   90.00
#
_symmetry.space_group_name_H-M   'P 1'
#
loop_
_entity.id
_entity.type
_entity.pdbx_description
1 polymer ?
#
loop_
_entity_poly.entity_id
_entity_poly.type
_entity_poly.pdbx_seq_one_letter_code
_entity_poly.pdbx_strand_id
1 'polypeptide(L)'
;MNQSHPAQDSPVDPGIESEPGRHAGIRWWPAVMILVLGGGAMLVAWFALGLDRTYQVFSLWVLVPATVFALLLWWLFASRLSWRTRGLGVLVVVAGLGTLRLEDYEGDMLPVVRFRWQPTREQKALDYFASVPEPATTAETQSLQAADGDWPQFRGPRRDGKVTGVRLSRDWKSQPPRELWRHPVGQGWSSFAVVGDLAFTQEHAAGRGGQLLEIRQVSPCGLTKTRTVSGSDGRSRAAGHADFYKSRIYSLGAAGVELPGRRHRETSGRSRRMCSRPPRGKSHWARAGPAGGDGRVIVIPGGAKGGGAAFDAETGD
;
A
#
# COMPACT_ATOMS: atom_id res chain seq x y z
N MET A 1 56.69 -55.04 79.23
CA MET A 1 55.36 -54.40 79.20
C MET A 1 55.55 -53.05 78.54
N ASN A 2 55.19 -52.85 77.28
CA ASN A 2 53.80 -52.66 76.79
C ASN A 2 53.83 -52.95 75.26
N GLN A 3 53.37 -54.12 74.81
CA GLN A 3 52.06 -54.38 74.19
C GLN A 3 51.73 -53.51 72.95
N SER A 4 51.39 -54.24 71.89
CA SER A 4 51.28 -53.88 70.48
C SER A 4 49.83 -53.93 69.98
N HIS A 5 49.53 -53.14 68.94
CA HIS A 5 48.41 -53.22 67.97
C HIS A 5 46.98 -52.79 68.40
N PRO A 6 46.06 -52.45 67.45
CA PRO A 6 46.25 -51.97 66.06
C PRO A 6 45.34 -50.77 65.67
N ALA A 7 45.59 -50.26 64.45
CA ALA A 7 44.79 -49.27 63.73
C ALA A 7 43.32 -49.70 63.56
N GLN A 8 42.39 -48.78 63.78
CA GLN A 8 40.99 -48.91 63.39
C GLN A 8 40.80 -48.31 62.00
N ASP A 9 40.47 -49.19 61.06
CA ASP A 9 39.85 -48.85 59.78
C ASP A 9 38.49 -48.20 60.02
N SER A 10 38.36 -46.94 59.62
CA SER A 10 37.04 -46.32 59.45
C SER A 10 36.42 -46.80 58.14
N PRO A 11 35.15 -47.24 58.12
CA PRO A 11 34.52 -47.77 56.93
C PRO A 11 34.34 -46.66 55.87
N VAL A 12 34.83 -46.95 54.67
CA VAL A 12 34.55 -46.20 53.45
C VAL A 12 33.06 -46.32 53.15
N ASP A 13 32.34 -45.21 53.22
CA ASP A 13 30.93 -45.10 52.85
C ASP A 13 30.79 -45.29 51.31
N PRO A 14 30.16 -46.38 50.83
CA PRO A 14 30.03 -46.61 49.40
C PRO A 14 28.72 -45.98 48.92
N GLY A 15 28.85 -44.94 48.10
CA GLY A 15 27.82 -44.59 47.12
C GLY A 15 26.71 -43.67 47.60
N ILE A 16 27.04 -42.37 47.70
CA ILE A 16 26.07 -41.37 47.24
C ILE A 16 26.25 -41.31 45.72
N GLU A 17 25.55 -42.21 45.00
CA GLU A 17 25.24 -41.95 43.60
C GLU A 17 24.42 -40.65 43.57
N SER A 18 25.06 -39.58 43.15
CA SER A 18 24.36 -38.35 42.81
C SER A 18 23.41 -38.67 41.66
N GLU A 19 22.11 -38.79 41.96
CA GLU A 19 21.10 -38.83 40.91
C GLU A 19 21.37 -37.67 39.95
N PRO A 20 21.50 -37.91 38.63
CA PRO A 20 21.66 -36.84 37.68
C PRO A 20 20.41 -35.99 37.78
N GLY A 21 20.56 -34.81 38.40
CA GLY A 21 19.48 -33.86 38.60
C GLY A 21 18.73 -33.71 37.29
N ARG A 22 17.47 -34.17 37.25
CA ARG A 22 16.59 -34.04 36.09
C ARG A 22 16.43 -32.56 35.81
N HIS A 23 17.30 -32.00 34.97
CA HIS A 23 17.06 -30.72 34.34
C HIS A 23 15.76 -30.89 33.58
N ALA A 24 14.68 -30.32 34.10
CA ALA A 24 13.37 -30.38 33.46
C ALA A 24 13.48 -29.70 32.10
N GLY A 25 13.71 -30.50 31.05
CA GLY A 25 13.90 -30.02 29.69
C GLY A 25 12.68 -29.24 29.19
N ILE A 26 12.94 -28.33 28.26
CA ILE A 26 11.92 -27.54 27.59
C ILE A 26 10.88 -28.47 26.95
N ARG A 27 9.60 -28.21 27.17
CA ARG A 27 8.50 -28.98 26.57
C ARG A 27 8.26 -28.51 25.13
N TRP A 28 9.04 -28.99 24.17
CA TRP A 28 8.94 -28.60 22.77
C TRP A 28 7.73 -29.17 22.02
N TRP A 29 7.19 -30.32 22.46
CA TRP A 29 6.13 -31.00 21.72
C TRP A 29 4.85 -30.17 21.48
N PRO A 30 4.35 -29.33 22.40
CA PRO A 30 3.16 -28.53 22.12
C PRO A 30 3.44 -27.43 21.09
N ALA A 31 4.66 -26.88 21.07
CA ALA A 31 5.05 -25.93 20.03
C ALA A 31 5.06 -26.60 18.65
N VAL A 32 5.60 -27.81 18.55
CA VAL A 32 5.57 -28.60 17.30
C VAL A 32 4.13 -28.85 16.86
N MET A 33 3.24 -29.24 17.79
CA MET A 33 1.83 -29.45 17.44
C MET A 33 1.14 -28.15 16.98
N ILE A 34 1.39 -27.02 17.63
CA ILE A 34 0.85 -25.72 17.20
C ILE A 34 1.34 -25.37 15.79
N LEU A 35 2.63 -25.61 15.49
CA LEU A 35 3.19 -25.36 14.16
C LEU A 35 2.59 -26.30 13.10
N VAL A 36 2.42 -27.58 13.39
CA VAL A 36 1.83 -28.55 12.46
C VAL A 36 0.36 -28.22 12.20
N LEU A 37 -0.43 -27.95 13.24
CA LEU A 37 -1.85 -27.60 13.10
C LEU A 37 -2.03 -26.24 12.42
N GLY A 38 -1.26 -25.23 12.82
CA GLY A 38 -1.27 -23.90 12.21
C GLY A 38 -0.85 -23.93 10.75
N GLY A 39 0.27 -24.60 10.44
CA GLY A 39 0.74 -24.78 9.07
C GLY A 39 -0.22 -25.59 8.20
N GLY A 40 -0.81 -26.67 8.75
CA GLY A 40 -1.86 -27.44 8.09
C GLY A 40 -3.10 -26.59 7.77
N ALA A 41 -3.57 -25.79 8.74
CA ALA A 41 -4.68 -24.87 8.52
C ALA A 41 -4.36 -23.82 7.45
N MET A 42 -3.14 -23.27 7.43
CA MET A 42 -2.69 -22.34 6.40
C MET A 42 -2.67 -22.99 5.01
N LEU A 43 -2.17 -24.21 4.88
CA LEU A 43 -2.16 -24.96 3.61
C LEU A 43 -3.58 -25.24 3.13
N VAL A 44 -4.47 -25.69 4.02
CA VAL A 44 -5.88 -25.91 3.68
C VAL A 44 -6.55 -24.60 3.25
N ALA A 45 -6.36 -23.51 3.98
CA ALA A 45 -6.93 -22.22 3.61
C ALA A 45 -6.40 -21.73 2.25
N TRP A 46 -5.09 -21.90 2.00
CA TRP A 46 -4.45 -21.50 0.75
C TRP A 46 -4.99 -22.25 -0.47
N PHE A 47 -5.14 -23.58 -0.37
CA PHE A 47 -5.52 -24.43 -1.50
C PHE A 47 -7.03 -24.71 -1.62
N ALA A 48 -7.79 -24.66 -0.52
CA ALA A 48 -9.20 -25.06 -0.50
C ALA A 48 -10.20 -23.89 -0.37
N LEU A 49 -9.79 -22.73 0.16
CA LEU A 49 -10.69 -21.58 0.40
C LEU A 49 -10.42 -20.37 -0.50
N GLY A 50 -9.33 -20.40 -1.28
CA GLY A 50 -8.93 -19.29 -2.14
C GLY A 50 -9.69 -19.26 -3.47
N LEU A 51 -10.79 -18.50 -3.55
CA LEU A 51 -11.41 -18.15 -4.83
C LEU A 51 -10.48 -17.28 -5.69
N ASP A 52 -9.69 -16.42 -5.05
CA ASP A 52 -8.65 -15.59 -5.66
C ASP A 52 -7.52 -15.30 -4.65
N ARG A 53 -6.39 -14.80 -5.17
CA ARG A 53 -5.14 -14.59 -4.41
C ARG A 53 -5.32 -13.66 -3.20
N THR A 54 -6.25 -12.72 -3.27
CA THR A 54 -6.54 -11.79 -2.16
C THR A 54 -7.10 -12.52 -0.94
N TYR A 55 -8.07 -13.42 -1.16
CA TYR A 55 -8.65 -14.20 -0.06
C TYR A 55 -7.64 -15.20 0.52
N GLN A 56 -6.77 -15.76 -0.32
CA GLN A 56 -5.66 -16.59 0.15
C GLN A 56 -4.78 -15.80 1.14
N VAL A 57 -4.35 -14.59 0.75
CA VAL A 57 -3.55 -13.72 1.60
C VAL A 57 -4.32 -13.35 2.88
N PHE A 58 -5.58 -12.92 2.81
CA PHE A 58 -6.36 -12.58 4.00
C PHE A 58 -6.54 -13.76 4.97
N SER A 59 -6.64 -14.99 4.48
CA SER A 59 -6.69 -16.15 5.37
C SER A 59 -5.41 -16.28 6.22
N LEU A 60 -4.25 -15.96 5.63
CA LEU A 60 -2.97 -15.95 6.35
C LEU A 60 -2.90 -14.83 7.39
N TRP A 61 -3.54 -13.69 7.15
CA TRP A 61 -3.60 -12.59 8.12
C TRP A 61 -4.36 -12.96 9.40
N VAL A 62 -5.21 -13.98 9.38
CA VAL A 62 -5.87 -14.51 10.57
C VAL A 62 -5.06 -15.67 11.16
N LEU A 63 -4.67 -16.63 10.32
CA LEU A 63 -4.06 -17.88 10.76
C LEU A 63 -2.63 -17.69 11.29
N VAL A 64 -1.84 -16.79 10.69
CA VAL A 64 -0.47 -16.52 11.15
C VAL A 64 -0.47 -15.88 12.53
N PRO A 65 -1.20 -14.77 12.79
CA PRO A 65 -1.29 -14.22 14.14
C PRO A 65 -1.90 -15.18 15.15
N ALA A 66 -2.91 -15.98 14.78
CA ALA A 66 -3.48 -16.98 15.68
C ALA A 66 -2.46 -18.05 16.09
N THR A 67 -1.66 -18.53 15.13
CA THR A 67 -0.59 -19.51 15.39
C THR A 67 0.51 -18.90 16.26
N VAL A 68 0.94 -17.67 15.95
CA VAL A 68 1.92 -16.94 16.78
C VAL A 68 1.39 -16.71 18.19
N PHE A 69 0.11 -16.34 18.34
CA PHE A 69 -0.52 -16.15 19.64
C PHE A 69 -0.56 -17.45 20.45
N ALA A 70 -0.93 -18.57 19.83
CA ALA A 70 -0.87 -19.88 20.48
C ALA A 70 0.56 -20.25 20.90
N LEU A 71 1.57 -19.97 20.07
CA LEU A 71 2.98 -20.15 20.43
C LEU A 71 3.40 -19.25 21.60
N LEU A 72 2.92 -18.01 21.65
CA LEU A 72 3.16 -17.11 22.78
C LEU A 72 2.52 -17.63 24.07
N LEU A 73 1.29 -18.14 24.01
CA LEU A 73 0.64 -18.78 25.16
C LEU A 73 1.42 -20.01 25.62
N TRP A 74 1.86 -20.87 24.70
CA TRP A 74 2.72 -22.00 25.05
C TRP A 74 4.02 -21.52 25.70
N TRP A 75 4.66 -20.51 25.13
CA TRP A 75 5.92 -19.97 25.62
C TRP A 75 5.80 -19.34 27.02
N LEU A 76 4.69 -18.65 27.30
CA LEU A 76 4.41 -18.02 28.59
C LEU A 76 4.00 -19.02 29.67
N PHE A 77 3.18 -20.03 29.34
CA PHE A 77 2.54 -20.87 30.34
C PHE A 77 3.03 -22.33 30.36
N ALA A 78 3.36 -22.91 29.21
CA ALA A 78 3.58 -24.36 29.07
C ALA A 78 5.04 -24.76 28.79
N SER A 79 5.92 -23.80 28.47
CA SER A 79 7.30 -24.04 28.03
C SER A 79 8.29 -24.45 29.13
N ARG A 80 7.95 -24.19 30.40
CA ARG A 80 8.81 -24.36 31.59
C ARG A 80 10.11 -23.53 31.59
N LEU A 81 10.23 -22.53 30.72
CA LEU A 81 11.37 -21.61 30.74
C LEU A 81 11.36 -20.72 31.99
N SER A 82 12.56 -20.33 32.44
CA SER A 82 12.72 -19.33 33.49
C SER A 82 12.11 -17.98 33.07
N TRP A 83 11.60 -17.21 34.04
CA TRP A 83 11.04 -15.88 33.77
C TRP A 83 12.05 -14.90 33.16
N ARG A 84 13.35 -15.07 33.48
CA ARG A 84 14.44 -14.28 32.89
C ARG A 84 14.61 -14.57 31.39
N THR A 85 14.61 -15.84 31.00
CA THR A 85 14.69 -16.24 29.59
C THR A 85 13.46 -15.77 28.80
N ARG A 86 12.28 -15.78 29.44
CA ARG A 86 11.06 -15.22 28.85
C ARG A 86 11.19 -13.72 28.63
N GLY A 87 11.57 -12.97 29.66
CA GLY A 87 11.78 -11.52 29.55
C GLY A 87 12.79 -11.15 28.45
N LEU A 88 13.92 -11.86 28.38
CA LEU A 88 14.92 -11.66 27.33
C LEU A 88 14.35 -11.95 25.94
N GLY A 89 13.58 -13.03 25.78
CA GLY A 89 12.92 -13.34 24.51
C GLY A 89 11.92 -12.26 24.09
N VAL A 90 11.13 -11.69 25.02
CA VAL A 90 10.22 -10.57 24.72
C VAL A 90 11.04 -9.39 24.22
N LEU A 91 12.12 -9.04 24.91
CA LEU A 91 12.99 -7.92 24.53
C LEU A 91 13.59 -8.11 23.13
N VAL A 92 14.04 -9.33 22.79
CA VAL A 92 14.57 -9.63 21.45
C VAL A 92 13.48 -9.50 20.38
N VAL A 93 12.27 -10.01 20.62
CA VAL A 93 11.16 -9.89 19.67
C VAL A 93 10.74 -8.42 19.50
N VAL A 94 10.60 -7.68 20.59
CA VAL A 94 10.24 -6.25 20.56
C VAL A 94 11.32 -5.43 19.87
N ALA A 95 12.61 -5.69 20.16
CA ALA A 95 13.72 -5.03 19.47
C ALA A 95 13.71 -5.35 17.97
N GLY A 96 13.52 -6.62 17.60
CA GLY A 96 13.43 -7.06 16.21
C GLY A 96 12.25 -6.41 15.47
N LEU A 97 11.04 -6.47 16.01
CA LEU A 97 9.87 -5.79 15.44
C LEU A 97 10.07 -4.28 15.40
N GLY A 98 10.76 -3.72 16.40
CA GLY A 98 11.16 -2.33 16.45
C GLY A 98 12.13 -1.91 15.36
N THR A 99 12.81 -2.84 14.67
CA THR A 99 13.63 -2.54 13.48
C THR A 99 12.81 -2.50 12.19
N LEU A 100 11.63 -3.09 12.20
CA LEU A 100 10.78 -3.25 11.03
C LEU A 100 9.75 -2.11 10.95
N ARG A 101 9.38 -1.78 9.72
CA ARG A 101 8.31 -0.83 9.38
C ARG A 101 7.41 -1.51 8.36
N LEU A 102 6.12 -1.58 8.68
CA LEU A 102 5.09 -1.87 7.69
C LEU A 102 4.87 -0.61 6.88
N GLU A 103 5.21 -0.65 5.60
CA GLU A 103 5.18 0.54 4.74
C GLU A 103 3.92 0.63 3.90
N ASP A 104 3.50 -0.49 3.28
CA ASP A 104 2.38 -0.53 2.35
C ASP A 104 1.85 -1.96 2.17
N TYR A 105 0.86 -2.12 1.28
CA TYR A 105 0.39 -3.41 0.79
C TYR A 105 0.52 -3.49 -0.72
N GLU A 106 0.87 -4.67 -1.24
CA GLU A 106 0.76 -4.95 -2.66
C GLU A 106 -0.71 -5.09 -3.08
N GLY A 107 -0.98 -5.11 -4.39
CA GLY A 107 -2.35 -5.18 -4.91
C GLY A 107 -3.12 -6.45 -4.53
N ASP A 108 -2.40 -7.51 -4.12
CA ASP A 108 -2.95 -8.75 -3.57
C ASP A 108 -2.98 -8.76 -2.03
N MET A 109 -2.81 -7.60 -1.40
CA MET A 109 -2.80 -7.38 0.05
C MET A 109 -1.61 -8.00 0.79
N LEU A 110 -0.50 -8.29 0.11
CA LEU A 110 0.73 -8.69 0.82
C LEU A 110 1.39 -7.49 1.51
N PRO A 111 1.72 -7.58 2.81
CA PRO A 111 2.39 -6.49 3.52
C PRO A 111 3.82 -6.28 3.02
N VAL A 112 4.15 -5.06 2.63
CA VAL A 112 5.50 -4.64 2.30
C VAL A 112 6.22 -4.20 3.57
N VAL A 113 7.05 -5.09 4.11
CA VAL A 113 7.89 -4.81 5.27
C VAL A 113 9.25 -4.29 4.80
N ARG A 114 9.71 -3.21 5.43
CA ARG A 114 11.01 -2.57 5.20
C ARG A 114 11.68 -2.32 6.53
N PHE A 115 13.01 -2.16 6.52
CA PHE A 115 13.70 -1.73 7.73
C PHE A 115 13.46 -0.24 7.99
N ARG A 116 13.40 0.18 9.26
CA ARG A 116 13.10 1.57 9.64
C ARG A 116 14.13 2.59 9.13
N TRP A 117 15.38 2.16 8.92
CA TRP A 117 16.45 3.00 8.39
C TRP A 117 16.47 3.09 6.86
N GLN A 118 15.59 2.36 6.15
CA GLN A 118 15.47 2.51 4.70
C GLN A 118 14.62 3.75 4.36
N PRO A 119 15.00 4.52 3.31
CA PRO A 119 14.22 5.66 2.87
C PRO A 119 12.82 5.22 2.44
N THR A 120 11.81 5.98 2.89
CA THR A 120 10.41 5.73 2.53
C THR A 120 10.20 5.94 1.03
N ARG A 121 9.17 5.29 0.45
CA ARG A 121 8.70 5.60 -0.91
C ARG A 121 8.47 7.09 -1.12
N GLU A 122 7.88 7.74 -0.12
CA GLU A 122 7.63 9.18 -0.12
C GLU A 122 8.94 9.99 -0.26
N GLN A 123 9.96 9.62 0.50
CA GLN A 123 11.25 10.29 0.45
C GLN A 123 11.97 10.04 -0.88
N LYS A 124 11.90 8.81 -1.42
CA LYS A 124 12.41 8.51 -2.77
C LYS A 124 11.70 9.32 -3.86
N ALA A 125 10.38 9.52 -3.74
CA ALA A 125 9.63 10.35 -4.66
C ALA A 125 10.06 11.83 -4.55
N LEU A 126 10.20 12.35 -3.32
CA LEU A 126 10.72 13.71 -3.09
C LEU A 126 12.11 13.92 -3.70
N ASP A 127 13.05 13.02 -3.41
CA ASP A 127 14.41 13.10 -3.93
C ASP A 127 14.42 13.03 -5.47
N TYR A 128 13.57 12.16 -6.04
CA TYR A 128 13.38 12.07 -7.48
C TYR A 128 12.85 13.38 -8.06
N PHE A 129 11.76 13.93 -7.54
CA PHE A 129 11.19 15.18 -8.06
C PHE A 129 12.08 16.40 -7.83
N ALA A 130 12.92 16.40 -6.79
CA ALA A 130 13.94 17.43 -6.58
C ALA A 130 15.08 17.32 -7.62
N SER A 131 15.36 16.12 -8.12
CA SER A 131 16.41 15.87 -9.13
C SER A 131 15.97 16.16 -10.56
N VAL A 132 14.66 16.17 -10.83
CA VAL A 132 14.12 16.45 -12.17
C VAL A 132 14.03 17.96 -12.37
N PRO A 133 14.69 18.53 -13.39
CA PRO A 133 14.55 19.95 -13.71
C PRO A 133 13.07 20.30 -13.94
N GLU A 134 12.59 21.39 -13.34
CA GLU A 134 11.24 21.85 -13.65
C GLU A 134 11.15 22.13 -15.16
N PRO A 135 10.15 21.56 -15.84
CA PRO A 135 10.01 21.78 -17.27
C PRO A 135 9.86 23.28 -17.53
N ALA A 136 10.67 23.80 -18.46
CA ALA A 136 10.49 25.15 -18.96
C ALA A 136 9.01 25.32 -19.37
N THR A 137 8.37 26.38 -18.87
CA THR A 137 6.98 26.73 -19.17
C THR A 137 6.89 27.23 -20.61
N THR A 138 7.09 26.32 -21.56
CA THR A 138 6.80 26.52 -22.98
C THR A 138 5.84 25.40 -23.35
N ALA A 139 4.64 25.46 -22.77
CA ALA A 139 3.57 24.53 -23.09
C ALA A 139 2.80 25.08 -24.29
N GLU A 140 3.04 24.51 -25.47
CA GLU A 140 2.09 24.62 -26.57
C GLU A 140 0.72 24.13 -26.08
N THR A 141 -0.30 24.94 -26.31
CA THR A 141 -1.68 24.58 -25.99
C THR A 141 -2.18 23.65 -27.09
N GLN A 142 -1.93 22.36 -26.96
CA GLN A 142 -2.50 21.34 -27.84
C GLN A 142 -3.93 21.01 -27.37
N SER A 143 -4.91 21.16 -28.26
CA SER A 143 -6.26 20.66 -28.02
C SER A 143 -6.27 19.15 -28.21
N LEU A 144 -6.53 18.42 -27.14
CA LEU A 144 -6.61 16.96 -27.17
C LEU A 144 -8.04 16.53 -27.46
N GLN A 145 -8.22 15.53 -28.31
CA GLN A 145 -9.48 14.83 -28.49
C GLN A 145 -9.25 13.35 -28.19
N ALA A 146 -10.17 12.77 -27.42
CA ALA A 146 -10.13 11.35 -27.15
C ALA A 146 -10.45 10.58 -28.44
N ALA A 147 -9.58 9.65 -28.80
CA ALA A 147 -9.72 8.79 -29.97
C ALA A 147 -10.08 7.35 -29.56
N ASP A 148 -10.44 6.54 -30.55
CA ASP A 148 -10.65 5.11 -30.33
C ASP A 148 -9.34 4.45 -29.86
N GLY A 149 -9.42 3.73 -28.74
CA GLY A 149 -8.26 3.13 -28.06
C GLY A 149 -7.79 3.90 -26.83
N ASP A 150 -8.20 5.16 -26.66
CA ASP A 150 -7.90 5.94 -25.46
C ASP A 150 -8.65 5.43 -24.22
N TRP A 151 -8.12 5.79 -23.06
CA TRP A 151 -8.70 5.48 -21.75
C TRP A 151 -9.03 6.77 -20.98
N PRO A 152 -9.97 7.59 -21.45
CA PRO A 152 -10.10 8.97 -20.97
C PRO A 152 -10.68 9.08 -19.56
N GLN A 153 -11.23 8.03 -18.97
CA GLN A 153 -11.94 8.13 -17.69
C GLN A 153 -11.82 6.85 -16.86
N PHE A 154 -12.22 6.92 -15.59
CA PHE A 154 -12.27 5.77 -14.71
C PHE A 154 -13.05 4.61 -15.34
N ARG A 155 -12.40 3.44 -15.42
CA ARG A 155 -12.90 2.22 -16.10
C ARG A 155 -13.11 2.35 -17.61
N GLY A 156 -12.45 3.32 -18.25
CA GLY A 156 -12.35 3.42 -19.71
C GLY A 156 -13.53 4.15 -20.37
N PRO A 157 -13.52 4.27 -21.70
CA PRO A 157 -14.47 5.12 -22.45
C PRO A 157 -15.94 4.71 -22.23
N ARG A 158 -16.22 3.45 -21.91
CA ARG A 158 -17.56 2.94 -21.58
C ARG A 158 -17.81 2.69 -20.09
N ARG A 159 -16.82 2.97 -19.23
CA ARG A 159 -16.86 2.74 -17.76
C ARG A 159 -17.11 1.29 -17.34
N ASP A 160 -16.95 0.36 -18.26
CA ASP A 160 -17.14 -1.07 -18.01
C ASP A 160 -15.87 -1.75 -17.48
N GLY A 161 -14.71 -1.09 -17.61
CA GLY A 161 -13.41 -1.61 -17.20
C GLY A 161 -12.84 -2.60 -18.22
N LYS A 162 -13.26 -2.54 -19.49
CA LYS A 162 -12.84 -3.48 -20.53
C LYS A 162 -12.06 -2.78 -21.64
N VAL A 163 -10.86 -3.29 -21.92
CA VAL A 163 -10.12 -2.98 -23.15
C VAL A 163 -10.57 -3.96 -24.24
N THR A 164 -10.91 -3.45 -25.42
CA THR A 164 -11.33 -4.23 -26.59
C THR A 164 -10.38 -3.99 -27.76
N GLY A 165 -10.27 -4.93 -28.70
CA GLY A 165 -9.42 -4.78 -29.89
C GLY A 165 -7.92 -5.05 -29.66
N VAL A 166 -7.51 -5.39 -28.43
CA VAL A 166 -6.12 -5.74 -28.10
C VAL A 166 -6.03 -7.17 -27.62
N ARG A 167 -5.06 -7.93 -28.15
CA ARG A 167 -4.76 -9.29 -27.71
C ARG A 167 -3.40 -9.32 -27.02
N LEU A 168 -3.41 -9.39 -25.69
CA LEU A 168 -2.20 -9.55 -24.90
C LEU A 168 -1.78 -11.03 -24.86
N SER A 169 -0.46 -11.28 -24.88
CA SER A 169 0.05 -12.63 -24.63
C SER A 169 -0.38 -13.09 -23.24
N ARG A 170 -0.83 -14.34 -23.14
CA ARG A 170 -1.20 -14.97 -21.87
C ARG A 170 -0.05 -15.80 -21.29
N ASP A 171 0.99 -16.07 -22.07
CA ASP A 171 2.15 -16.82 -21.62
C ASP A 171 3.19 -15.90 -20.99
N TRP A 172 2.97 -15.58 -19.71
CA TRP A 172 3.89 -14.73 -18.95
C TRP A 172 5.08 -15.50 -18.39
N LYS A 173 5.15 -16.83 -18.60
CA LYS A 173 6.27 -17.67 -18.14
C LYS A 173 7.37 -17.71 -19.19
N SER A 174 7.02 -18.01 -20.43
CA SER A 174 8.00 -18.04 -21.52
C SER A 174 8.19 -16.68 -22.19
N GLN A 175 7.17 -15.82 -22.15
CA GLN A 175 7.17 -14.50 -22.78
C GLN A 175 6.69 -13.41 -21.78
N PRO A 176 7.48 -13.14 -20.72
CA PRO A 176 7.12 -12.09 -19.78
C PRO A 176 7.07 -10.71 -20.46
N PRO A 177 6.12 -9.84 -20.07
CA PRO A 177 6.08 -8.48 -20.59
C PRO A 177 7.36 -7.73 -20.23
N ARG A 178 7.90 -6.97 -21.18
CA ARG A 178 9.07 -6.10 -20.95
C ARG A 178 8.62 -4.80 -20.31
N GLU A 179 9.26 -4.42 -19.20
CA GLU A 179 9.09 -3.08 -18.62
C GLU A 179 9.62 -2.04 -19.62
N LEU A 180 8.73 -1.19 -20.14
CA LEU A 180 9.10 -0.07 -21.01
C LEU A 180 9.60 1.12 -20.20
N TRP A 181 9.02 1.32 -19.02
CA TRP A 181 9.37 2.42 -18.14
C TRP A 181 8.89 2.21 -16.71
N ARG A 182 9.47 3.00 -15.80
CA ARG A 182 9.06 3.13 -14.40
C ARG A 182 9.20 4.57 -13.95
N HIS A 183 8.26 5.02 -13.12
CA HIS A 183 8.25 6.37 -12.58
C HIS A 183 7.89 6.32 -11.09
N PRO A 184 8.67 6.95 -10.21
CA PRO A 184 8.24 7.18 -8.83
C PRO A 184 7.01 8.08 -8.82
N VAL A 185 5.98 7.65 -8.10
CA VAL A 185 4.79 8.46 -7.83
C VAL A 185 4.69 8.73 -6.33
N GLY A 186 4.10 9.87 -5.97
CA GLY A 186 3.69 10.23 -4.63
C GLY A 186 2.59 9.31 -4.09
N GLN A 187 2.06 9.63 -2.92
CA GLN A 187 1.02 8.80 -2.30
C GLN A 187 -0.31 8.93 -3.07
N GLY A 188 -1.01 7.83 -3.33
CA GLY A 188 -2.32 7.88 -3.96
C GLY A 188 -2.76 6.52 -4.47
N TRP A 189 -4.07 6.37 -4.67
CA TRP A 189 -4.66 5.16 -5.26
C TRP A 189 -5.38 5.48 -6.58
N SER A 190 -4.91 6.51 -7.28
CA SER A 190 -5.56 6.95 -8.51
C SER A 190 -5.30 5.99 -9.67
N SER A 191 -6.29 5.86 -10.54
CA SER A 191 -6.19 5.25 -11.86
C SER A 191 -5.62 6.28 -12.83
N PHE A 192 -5.17 5.79 -13.98
CA PHE A 192 -4.78 6.64 -15.08
C PHE A 192 -5.98 6.98 -15.98
N ALA A 193 -6.00 8.20 -16.49
CA ALA A 193 -6.65 8.53 -17.75
C ALA A 193 -5.57 8.64 -18.84
N VAL A 194 -5.82 8.10 -20.03
CA VAL A 194 -4.88 8.12 -21.15
C VAL A 194 -5.59 8.68 -22.38
N VAL A 195 -4.99 9.69 -23.01
CA VAL A 195 -5.48 10.33 -24.24
C VAL A 195 -4.31 10.57 -25.17
N GLY A 196 -4.28 9.86 -26.29
CA GLY A 196 -3.10 9.79 -27.16
C GLY A 196 -1.86 9.35 -26.38
N ASP A 197 -0.78 10.12 -26.52
CA ASP A 197 0.49 9.86 -25.85
C ASP A 197 0.55 10.43 -24.42
N LEU A 198 -0.56 10.88 -23.84
CA LEU A 198 -0.58 11.50 -22.51
C LEU A 198 -1.31 10.63 -21.49
N ALA A 199 -0.64 10.37 -20.37
CA ALA A 199 -1.20 9.72 -19.20
C ALA A 199 -1.35 10.74 -18.05
N PHE A 200 -2.52 10.74 -17.43
CA PHE A 200 -2.92 11.63 -16.35
C PHE A 200 -3.20 10.80 -15.11
N THR A 201 -2.62 11.16 -13.97
CA THR A 201 -2.90 10.52 -12.69
C THR A 201 -2.88 11.55 -11.56
N GLN A 202 -3.59 11.25 -10.47
CA GLN A 202 -3.57 12.07 -9.27
C GLN A 202 -2.73 11.40 -8.18
N GLU A 203 -1.88 12.19 -7.56
CA GLU A 203 -1.04 11.77 -6.44
C GLU A 203 -0.99 12.88 -5.38
N HIS A 204 -0.43 12.57 -4.21
CA HIS A 204 -0.21 13.50 -3.13
C HIS A 204 1.26 13.90 -3.10
N ALA A 205 1.50 15.19 -3.17
CA ALA A 205 2.83 15.75 -3.01
C ALA A 205 3.23 15.68 -1.53
N ALA A 206 4.18 14.79 -1.26
CA ALA A 206 4.90 14.71 -0.01
C ALA A 206 5.40 16.10 0.45
N GLY A 207 5.24 16.43 1.73
CA GLY A 207 5.76 17.68 2.31
C GLY A 207 5.08 19.00 1.89
N ARG A 208 4.27 19.06 0.82
CA ARG A 208 3.58 20.30 0.39
C ARG A 208 2.13 20.43 0.85
N GLY A 209 1.55 19.42 1.52
CA GLY A 209 0.22 19.52 2.12
C GLY A 209 -0.96 19.58 1.14
N GLY A 210 -0.71 19.30 -0.15
CA GLY A 210 -1.70 19.39 -1.23
C GLY A 210 -1.72 18.17 -2.15
N GLN A 211 -2.80 18.07 -2.92
CA GLN A 211 -2.92 17.09 -3.99
C GLN A 211 -2.28 17.61 -5.27
N LEU A 212 -1.71 16.70 -6.07
CA LEU A 212 -1.02 17.00 -7.30
C LEU A 212 -1.68 16.22 -8.45
N LEU A 213 -1.98 16.92 -9.55
CA LEU A 213 -2.27 16.26 -10.82
C LEU A 213 -0.96 16.15 -11.60
N GLU A 214 -0.52 14.91 -11.82
CA GLU A 214 0.64 14.65 -12.65
C GLU A 214 0.20 14.37 -14.09
N ILE A 215 0.76 15.13 -15.03
CA ILE A 215 0.55 14.97 -16.47
C ILE A 215 1.85 14.43 -17.07
N ARG A 216 1.75 13.30 -17.75
CA ARG A 216 2.89 12.59 -18.32
C ARG A 216 2.72 12.39 -19.81
N GLN A 217 3.76 12.63 -20.59
CA GLN A 217 3.85 12.13 -21.95
C GLN A 217 4.56 10.78 -21.98
N VAL A 218 3.82 9.76 -22.39
CA VAL A 218 4.28 8.39 -22.61
C VAL A 218 4.72 8.29 -24.07
N SER A 219 6.00 8.03 -24.31
CA SER A 219 6.50 7.69 -25.64
C SER A 219 6.93 6.22 -25.70
N PRO A 220 7.00 5.60 -26.89
CA PRO A 220 7.52 4.24 -27.04
C PRO A 220 8.95 4.05 -26.50
N CYS A 221 9.73 5.14 -26.41
CA CYS A 221 11.13 5.17 -26.00
C CYS A 221 11.33 5.50 -24.51
N GLY A 222 10.24 5.64 -23.75
CA GLY A 222 10.26 6.09 -22.37
C GLY A 222 9.40 7.34 -22.18
N LEU A 223 9.61 8.05 -21.09
CA LEU A 223 8.71 9.14 -20.71
C LEU A 223 9.45 10.46 -20.71
N THR A 224 8.94 11.40 -21.48
CA THR A 224 9.75 12.54 -21.92
C THR A 224 9.31 13.86 -21.32
N LYS A 225 8.07 13.95 -20.81
CA LYS A 225 7.52 15.20 -20.29
C LYS A 225 6.66 14.91 -19.05
N THR A 226 7.10 15.41 -17.91
CA THR A 226 6.27 15.50 -16.70
C THR A 226 5.89 16.95 -16.51
N ARG A 227 4.59 17.26 -16.51
CA ARG A 227 4.07 18.55 -16.07
C ARG A 227 3.25 18.30 -14.81
N THR A 228 3.74 18.86 -13.73
CA THR A 228 3.08 18.86 -12.44
C THR A 228 2.13 20.03 -12.36
N VAL A 229 0.83 19.77 -12.16
CA VAL A 229 -0.16 20.80 -11.85
C VAL A 229 -0.53 20.64 -10.38
N SER A 230 -0.10 21.58 -9.54
CA SER A 230 -0.46 21.56 -8.13
C SER A 230 -1.95 21.88 -7.98
N GLY A 231 -2.68 20.94 -7.39
CA GLY A 231 -4.01 21.15 -6.85
C GLY A 231 -3.92 21.71 -5.43
N SER A 232 -5.09 22.00 -4.87
CA SER A 232 -5.28 22.70 -3.61
C SER A 232 -4.79 21.94 -2.38
N ASP A 233 -4.35 22.72 -1.38
CA ASP A 233 -3.98 22.24 -0.04
C ASP A 233 -5.18 21.59 0.65
N GLY A 234 -5.07 20.30 0.93
CA GLY A 234 -6.13 19.54 1.57
C GLY A 234 -5.62 18.23 2.12
N ARG A 235 -5.78 18.04 3.44
CA ARG A 235 -5.35 16.85 4.19
C ARG A 235 -6.32 15.68 4.05
N SER A 236 -6.77 15.33 2.84
CA SER A 236 -7.53 14.08 2.64
C SER A 236 -6.65 13.07 1.93
N ARG A 237 -6.65 11.83 2.43
CA ARG A 237 -5.92 10.69 1.85
C ARG A 237 -6.62 10.09 0.63
N ALA A 238 -7.84 10.54 0.33
CA ALA A 238 -8.59 10.09 -0.83
C ALA A 238 -8.15 10.89 -2.08
N ALA A 239 -7.25 10.33 -2.87
CA ALA A 239 -7.08 10.77 -4.25
C ALA A 239 -8.25 10.22 -5.07
N GLY A 240 -9.03 11.11 -5.70
CA GLY A 240 -9.98 10.72 -6.73
C GLY A 240 -9.25 10.18 -7.97
N HIS A 241 -10.01 9.97 -9.05
CA HIS A 241 -9.47 9.69 -10.37
C HIS A 241 -9.52 10.94 -11.24
N ALA A 242 -8.50 11.12 -12.08
CA ALA A 242 -8.53 12.13 -13.13
C ALA A 242 -9.37 11.60 -14.29
N ASP A 243 -10.33 12.40 -14.74
CA ASP A 243 -11.16 12.09 -15.90
C ASP A 243 -11.01 13.17 -16.97
N PHE A 244 -10.90 12.76 -18.22
CA PHE A 244 -10.78 13.62 -19.39
C PHE A 244 -12.13 13.78 -20.11
N TYR A 245 -12.50 15.02 -20.41
CA TYR A 245 -13.65 15.34 -21.25
C TYR A 245 -13.42 16.66 -22.01
N LYS A 246 -13.65 16.68 -23.33
CA LYS A 246 -13.51 17.89 -24.19
C LYS A 246 -12.22 18.68 -23.94
N SER A 247 -11.06 18.03 -24.05
CA SER A 247 -9.73 18.65 -23.87
C SER A 247 -9.46 19.21 -22.46
N ARG A 248 -10.20 18.72 -21.44
CA ARG A 248 -10.12 19.15 -20.06
C ARG A 248 -9.97 17.96 -19.13
N ILE A 249 -9.16 18.12 -18.07
CA ILE A 249 -9.02 17.15 -16.99
C ILE A 249 -9.84 17.63 -15.80
N TYR A 250 -10.70 16.74 -15.30
CA TYR A 250 -11.53 16.91 -14.13
C TYR A 250 -10.97 16.02 -13.03
N SER A 251 -10.81 16.60 -11.85
CA SER A 251 -10.10 15.94 -10.77
C SER A 251 -10.71 16.37 -9.44
N LEU A 252 -10.83 15.44 -8.50
CA LEU A 252 -11.47 15.70 -7.21
C LEU A 252 -10.44 15.62 -6.09
N GLY A 253 -10.21 16.77 -5.47
CA GLY A 253 -9.29 16.88 -4.34
C GLY A 253 -9.98 16.85 -3.00
N ALA A 254 -9.15 16.73 -1.97
CA ALA A 254 -9.51 16.77 -0.55
C ALA A 254 -10.36 17.98 -0.15
N ALA A 255 -10.24 19.11 -0.88
CA ALA A 255 -10.94 20.37 -0.62
C ALA A 255 -12.16 20.60 -1.53
N GLY A 256 -12.46 19.69 -2.47
CA GLY A 256 -13.55 19.84 -3.44
C GLY A 256 -13.12 19.59 -4.88
N VAL A 257 -14.04 19.89 -5.81
CA VAL A 257 -13.86 19.66 -7.26
C VAL A 257 -12.90 20.69 -7.82
N GLU A 258 -11.89 20.24 -8.55
CA GLU A 258 -11.04 21.11 -9.35
C GLU A 258 -11.48 21.04 -10.80
N LEU A 259 -12.05 22.15 -11.28
CA LEU A 259 -12.46 22.34 -12.67
C LEU A 259 -11.42 23.18 -13.42
N PRO A 260 -11.07 22.84 -14.66
CA PRO A 260 -10.13 23.63 -15.45
C PRO A 260 -10.73 25.00 -15.80
N GLY A 261 -10.07 26.07 -15.35
CA GLY A 261 -10.46 27.46 -15.60
C GLY A 261 -10.14 27.94 -17.03
N ARG A 262 -10.89 28.93 -17.53
CA ARG A 262 -10.69 29.55 -18.85
C ARG A 262 -9.35 30.30 -18.99
N ARG A 263 -8.81 30.20 -20.22
CA ARG A 263 -7.77 30.96 -20.95
C ARG A 263 -6.82 31.93 -20.21
N HIS A 264 -5.52 31.61 -20.38
CA HIS A 264 -4.40 32.47 -20.82
C HIS A 264 -4.33 33.90 -20.28
N ARG A 265 -3.51 34.09 -19.23
CA ARG A 265 -2.40 35.05 -19.22
C ARG A 265 -1.44 34.64 -18.09
N GLU A 266 -0.15 34.82 -18.31
CA GLU A 266 0.92 34.61 -17.34
C GLU A 266 0.53 35.09 -15.94
N THR A 267 0.22 34.16 -15.05
CA THR A 267 0.41 34.24 -13.59
C THR A 267 -0.16 32.95 -13.00
N SER A 268 0.68 32.25 -12.22
CA SER A 268 0.31 31.25 -11.20
C SER A 268 -1.04 30.54 -11.38
N GLY A 269 -0.99 29.28 -11.84
CA GLY A 269 -2.15 28.41 -12.09
C GLY A 269 -3.24 28.51 -11.02
N ARG A 270 -4.33 29.21 -11.34
CA ARG A 270 -5.53 29.25 -10.52
C ARG A 270 -6.51 28.17 -10.99
N SER A 271 -6.56 27.06 -10.24
CA SER A 271 -7.72 26.17 -10.20
C SER A 271 -8.96 26.98 -9.79
N ARG A 272 -10.08 26.90 -10.52
CA ARG A 272 -11.35 27.45 -10.01
C ARG A 272 -11.85 26.51 -8.91
N ARG A 273 -11.78 26.99 -7.67
CA ARG A 273 -12.43 26.37 -6.51
C ARG A 273 -13.92 26.71 -6.56
N MET A 274 -14.75 25.74 -6.93
CA MET A 274 -16.19 25.85 -6.71
C MET A 274 -16.48 25.28 -5.31
N CYS A 275 -16.47 26.14 -4.30
CA CYS A 275 -16.93 25.78 -2.95
C CYS A 275 -18.47 25.71 -2.95
N SER A 276 -19.07 24.67 -3.51
CA SER A 276 -20.38 24.26 -2.99
C SER A 276 -20.11 23.68 -1.60
N ARG A 277 -20.74 24.28 -0.59
CA ARG A 277 -20.58 23.96 0.83
C ARG A 277 -20.43 22.44 1.02
N PRO A 278 -19.24 21.94 1.42
CA PRO A 278 -19.03 20.50 1.48
C PRO A 278 -20.08 19.91 2.43
N PRO A 279 -20.72 18.78 2.07
CA PRO A 279 -21.50 18.04 3.04
C PRO A 279 -20.57 17.77 4.23
N ARG A 280 -20.99 18.20 5.43
CA ARG A 280 -20.19 18.06 6.65
C ARG A 280 -19.79 16.60 6.84
N GLY A 281 -18.52 16.30 6.64
CA GLY A 281 -17.95 14.97 6.85
C GLY A 281 -16.65 14.79 6.06
N LYS A 282 -15.58 14.38 6.74
CA LYS A 282 -14.35 13.94 6.07
C LYS A 282 -14.71 12.68 5.27
N SER A 283 -14.75 12.76 3.94
CA SER A 283 -14.94 11.56 3.12
C SER A 283 -13.61 10.82 2.98
N HIS A 284 -13.64 9.52 3.26
CA HIS A 284 -12.50 8.63 3.06
C HIS A 284 -12.34 8.20 1.59
N TRP A 285 -13.37 8.43 0.77
CA TRP A 285 -13.45 8.06 -0.64
C TRP A 285 -14.35 9.05 -1.37
N ALA A 286 -13.89 9.59 -2.50
CA ALA A 286 -14.67 10.48 -3.33
C ALA A 286 -14.41 10.16 -4.82
N ARG A 287 -15.45 10.22 -5.65
CA ARG A 287 -15.36 9.96 -7.10
C ARG A 287 -15.89 11.18 -7.85
N ALA A 288 -15.16 11.62 -8.87
CA ALA A 288 -15.68 12.54 -9.87
C ALA A 288 -15.57 11.88 -11.23
N GLY A 289 -16.55 12.11 -12.09
CA GLY A 289 -16.44 11.76 -13.49
C GLY A 289 -17.56 12.33 -14.35
N PRO A 290 -17.30 12.60 -15.65
CA PRO A 290 -18.28 13.19 -16.56
C PRO A 290 -19.48 12.26 -16.78
N ALA A 291 -20.72 12.67 -16.55
CA ALA A 291 -21.83 11.86 -17.07
C ALA A 291 -21.97 12.11 -18.57
N GLY A 292 -22.06 11.03 -19.34
CA GLY A 292 -22.05 11.06 -20.80
C GLY A 292 -23.12 11.96 -21.41
N GLY A 293 -22.84 12.42 -22.65
CA GLY A 293 -23.78 13.09 -23.55
C GLY A 293 -24.09 14.54 -23.21
N ASP A 294 -24.43 14.85 -21.96
CA ASP A 294 -25.16 16.08 -21.61
C ASP A 294 -24.27 17.24 -21.16
N GLY A 295 -22.94 17.12 -21.31
CA GLY A 295 -22.02 18.19 -20.93
C GLY A 295 -21.93 18.45 -19.43
N ARG A 296 -22.20 17.44 -18.59
CA ARG A 296 -22.16 17.57 -17.12
C ARG A 296 -21.09 16.69 -16.47
N VAL A 297 -20.51 17.19 -15.39
CA VAL A 297 -19.56 16.48 -14.52
C VAL A 297 -20.27 16.07 -13.24
N ILE A 298 -20.36 14.77 -13.00
CA ILE A 298 -20.97 14.24 -11.78
C ILE A 298 -19.89 14.00 -10.74
N VAL A 299 -20.15 14.47 -9.54
CA VAL A 299 -19.26 14.36 -8.39
C VAL A 299 -20.02 13.69 -7.26
N ILE A 300 -19.44 12.63 -6.74
CA ILE A 300 -19.90 11.90 -5.58
C ILE A 300 -18.90 12.24 -4.46
N PRO A 301 -19.18 13.30 -3.65
CA PRO A 301 -18.25 13.77 -2.63
C PRO A 301 -18.05 12.79 -1.47
N GLY A 302 -18.92 11.78 -1.36
CA GLY A 302 -18.96 10.88 -0.21
C GLY A 302 -19.51 11.58 1.04
N GLY A 303 -19.84 10.80 2.07
CA GLY A 303 -20.35 11.33 3.35
C GLY A 303 -21.49 10.47 3.92
N ALA A 304 -21.74 10.62 5.23
CA ALA A 304 -22.65 9.74 5.98
C ALA A 304 -24.10 9.75 5.48
N LYS A 305 -24.53 10.81 4.80
CA LYS A 305 -25.89 10.94 4.24
C LYS A 305 -26.00 10.49 2.78
N GLY A 306 -24.87 10.17 2.13
CA GLY A 306 -24.82 10.00 0.68
C GLY A 306 -25.15 11.31 -0.07
N GLY A 307 -24.82 11.35 -1.35
CA GLY A 307 -25.14 12.51 -2.21
C GLY A 307 -24.33 12.51 -3.49
N GLY A 308 -24.89 13.13 -4.52
CA GLY A 308 -24.23 13.43 -5.78
C GLY A 308 -24.54 14.87 -6.19
N ALA A 309 -23.57 15.53 -6.82
CA ALA A 309 -23.74 16.83 -7.46
C ALA A 309 -23.40 16.69 -8.94
N ALA A 310 -24.11 17.40 -9.80
CA ALA A 310 -23.77 17.52 -11.21
C ALA A 310 -23.46 18.99 -11.49
N PHE A 311 -22.36 19.23 -12.18
CA PHE A 311 -21.91 20.56 -12.57
C PHE A 311 -21.86 20.63 -14.09
N ASP A 312 -22.11 21.79 -14.67
CA ASP A 312 -21.83 22.02 -16.08
C ASP A 312 -20.33 21.86 -16.36
N ALA A 313 -19.97 21.12 -17.42
CA ALA A 313 -18.57 20.82 -17.74
C ALA A 313 -17.80 22.06 -18.23
N GLU A 314 -18.48 23.12 -18.68
CA GLU A 314 -17.88 24.35 -19.18
C GLU A 314 -17.89 25.50 -18.19
N THR A 315 -18.98 25.69 -17.47
CA THR A 315 -19.15 26.78 -16.51
C THR A 315 -18.79 26.36 -15.10
N GLY A 316 -19.07 25.10 -14.76
CA GLY A 316 -18.92 24.54 -13.41
C GLY A 316 -20.11 24.77 -12.50
N ASP A 317 -21.23 25.31 -13.01
CA ASP A 317 -22.45 25.62 -12.26
C ASP A 317 -23.30 24.38 -11.93
#